data_AF-A0A5A9P3X8-F1
#
_entry.id   AF-A0A5A9P3X8-F1
#
_cell.length_a   1.000
_cell.length_b   1.000
_cell.length_c   1.000
_cell.angle_alpha   90.00
_cell.angle_beta   90.00
_cell.angle_gamma   90.00
#
_symmetry.space_group_name_H-M   'P 1'
#
loop_
_entity.id
_entity.type
_entity.pdbx_description
1 polymer ?
#
loop_
_entity_poly.entity_id
_entity_poly.type
_entity_poly.pdbx_seq_one_letter_code
_entity_poly.pdbx_strand_id
1 'polypeptide(L)'
;MIILVLLILGNDALLQWIWDFVYDKRHVFLMSPHWSVCAAFSAHIIFSAPFMILDLLSPHVRWLQKIPWLYQRVHRIHHLSRDTFALAAQDSSISELLSLQALAFISTMLVGCHPLSEILFHVFNTWMAVEDHCAYDFPWALHRLLPCFGGAPYHLAHHQRFIGNFAPYFRHWDCIFGTSLQIPKYK
;
A
#
# COMPACT_ATOMS: atom_id res chain seq x y z
N MET A 1 -13.37 -29.30 -22.91
CA MET A 1 -14.13 -30.39 -23.56
C MET A 1 -14.54 -31.49 -22.58
N ILE A 2 -13.64 -32.01 -21.71
CA ILE A 2 -13.97 -33.11 -20.76
C ILE A 2 -15.07 -32.72 -19.75
N ILE A 3 -15.05 -31.50 -19.22
CA ILE A 3 -16.07 -31.00 -18.26
C ILE A 3 -17.46 -30.91 -18.91
N LEU A 4 -17.54 -30.54 -20.20
CA LEU A 4 -18.79 -30.43 -20.93
C LEU A 4 -19.41 -31.81 -21.23
N VAL A 5 -18.57 -32.83 -21.45
CA VAL A 5 -19.00 -34.22 -21.67
C VAL A 5 -19.52 -34.86 -20.37
N LEU A 6 -18.90 -34.54 -19.22
CA LEU A 6 -19.34 -35.06 -17.91
C LEU A 6 -20.67 -34.44 -17.44
N LEU A 7 -20.93 -33.17 -17.78
CA LEU A 7 -22.20 -32.49 -17.49
C LEU A 7 -23.39 -33.06 -18.30
N ILE A 8 -23.14 -33.63 -19.47
CA ILE A 8 -24.18 -34.23 -20.34
C ILE A 8 -24.50 -35.68 -19.93
N LEU A 9 -23.56 -36.39 -19.33
CA LEU A 9 -23.69 -37.81 -18.97
C LEU A 9 -24.28 -38.06 -17.57
N GLY A 10 -24.75 -37.03 -16.87
CA GLY A 10 -25.61 -37.15 -15.69
C GLY A 10 -24.97 -37.87 -14.51
N ASN A 11 -23.64 -37.83 -14.36
CA ASN A 11 -22.98 -38.32 -13.15
C ASN A 11 -22.64 -37.15 -12.23
N ASP A 12 -23.69 -36.49 -11.74
CA ASP A 12 -23.63 -35.34 -10.85
C ASP A 12 -22.81 -35.65 -9.58
N ALA A 13 -22.77 -36.91 -9.15
CA ALA A 13 -22.03 -37.32 -7.95
C ALA A 13 -20.50 -37.15 -8.08
N LEU A 14 -19.90 -37.44 -9.24
CA LEU A 14 -18.46 -37.28 -9.43
C LEU A 14 -18.10 -35.79 -9.61
N LEU A 15 -18.91 -35.04 -10.34
CA LEU A 15 -18.73 -33.61 -10.51
C LEU A 15 -18.93 -32.86 -9.20
N GLN A 16 -19.95 -33.22 -8.41
CA GLN A 16 -20.19 -32.69 -7.08
C GLN A 16 -19.05 -33.07 -6.14
N TRP A 17 -18.56 -34.30 -6.16
CA TRP A 17 -17.41 -34.69 -5.34
C TRP A 17 -16.12 -33.95 -5.71
N ILE A 18 -15.84 -33.75 -7.00
CA ILE A 18 -14.70 -32.94 -7.46
C ILE A 18 -14.90 -31.47 -7.05
N TRP A 19 -16.12 -30.94 -7.18
CA TRP A 19 -16.47 -29.59 -6.76
C TRP A 19 -16.29 -29.42 -5.25
N ASP A 20 -16.80 -30.34 -4.44
CA ASP A 20 -16.69 -30.33 -2.99
C ASP A 20 -15.23 -30.50 -2.55
N PHE A 21 -14.46 -31.38 -3.20
CA PHE A 21 -13.03 -31.53 -2.92
C PHE A 21 -12.25 -30.24 -3.24
N VAL A 22 -12.54 -29.59 -4.37
CA VAL A 22 -11.92 -28.31 -4.74
C VAL A 22 -12.41 -27.19 -3.82
N TYR A 23 -13.68 -27.17 -3.46
CA TYR A 23 -14.31 -26.18 -2.61
C TYR A 23 -13.76 -26.28 -1.18
N ASP A 24 -13.69 -27.48 -0.61
CA ASP A 24 -13.23 -27.76 0.75
C ASP A 24 -11.72 -27.52 0.91
N LYS A 25 -10.91 -27.95 -0.08
CA LYS A 25 -9.46 -27.66 -0.10
C LYS A 25 -9.14 -26.20 -0.40
N ARG A 26 -9.94 -25.50 -1.22
CA ARG A 26 -9.84 -24.04 -1.39
C ARG A 26 -10.35 -23.29 -0.15
N HIS A 27 -11.38 -23.77 0.53
CA HIS A 27 -11.97 -23.10 1.69
C HIS A 27 -10.94 -22.94 2.80
N VAL A 28 -10.19 -23.99 3.13
CA VAL A 28 -9.16 -23.94 4.18
C VAL A 28 -8.01 -22.99 3.81
N PHE A 29 -7.61 -22.95 2.52
CA PHE A 29 -6.55 -22.05 2.05
C PHE A 29 -7.00 -20.58 1.94
N LEU A 30 -8.23 -20.33 1.47
CA LEU A 30 -8.81 -19.00 1.33
C LEU A 30 -9.21 -18.39 2.67
N MET A 31 -9.65 -19.22 3.63
CA MET A 31 -9.95 -18.81 5.02
C MET A 31 -8.69 -18.68 5.89
N SER A 32 -7.52 -19.11 5.38
CA SER A 32 -6.26 -18.87 6.08
C SER A 32 -5.98 -17.36 6.12
N PRO A 33 -5.80 -16.77 7.31
CA PRO A 33 -5.49 -15.35 7.43
C PRO A 33 -4.16 -15.02 6.73
N HIS A 34 -3.22 -15.96 6.66
CA HIS A 34 -1.92 -15.75 6.02
C HIS A 34 -2.01 -15.57 4.50
N TRP A 35 -2.82 -16.39 3.81
CA TRP A 35 -3.01 -16.25 2.36
C TRP A 35 -3.64 -14.91 2.01
N SER A 36 -4.70 -14.55 2.75
CA SER A 36 -5.39 -13.27 2.58
C SER A 36 -4.46 -12.08 2.86
N VAL A 37 -3.60 -12.14 3.88
CA VAL A 37 -2.62 -11.09 4.18
C VAL A 37 -1.56 -10.97 3.08
N CYS A 38 -0.97 -12.08 2.63
CA CYS A 38 0.01 -12.07 1.55
C CYS A 38 -0.60 -11.57 0.24
N ALA A 39 -1.84 -11.94 -0.06
CA ALA A 39 -2.54 -11.53 -1.27
C ALA A 39 -2.98 -10.06 -1.20
N ALA A 40 -3.46 -9.57 -0.04
CA ALA A 40 -3.74 -8.15 0.19
C ALA A 40 -2.47 -7.30 0.04
N PHE A 41 -1.36 -7.74 0.64
CA PHE A 41 -0.06 -7.08 0.50
C PHE A 41 0.40 -7.07 -0.97
N SER A 42 0.30 -8.20 -1.66
CA SER A 42 0.67 -8.29 -3.08
C SER A 42 -0.20 -7.40 -3.96
N ALA A 43 -1.51 -7.35 -3.71
CA ALA A 43 -2.42 -6.47 -4.43
C ALA A 43 -2.15 -5.00 -4.12
N HIS A 44 -1.88 -4.64 -2.86
CA HIS A 44 -1.43 -3.30 -2.50
C HIS A 44 -0.17 -2.92 -3.29
N ILE A 45 0.84 -3.80 -3.38
CA ILE A 45 2.03 -3.56 -4.20
C ILE A 45 1.67 -3.40 -5.69
N ILE A 46 0.81 -4.26 -6.25
CA ILE A 46 0.42 -4.22 -7.67
C ILE A 46 -0.41 -2.97 -8.00
N PHE A 47 -1.33 -2.56 -7.14
CA PHE A 47 -2.20 -1.39 -7.36
C PHE A 47 -1.55 -0.06 -6.98
N SER A 48 -0.58 -0.08 -6.05
CA SER A 48 0.34 1.04 -5.85
C SER A 48 1.38 1.12 -6.96
N ALA A 49 1.67 0.03 -7.70
CA ALA A 49 2.67 0.04 -8.76
C ALA A 49 2.42 1.07 -9.88
N PRO A 50 1.19 1.35 -10.35
CA PRO A 50 0.92 2.48 -11.25
C PRO A 50 1.33 3.84 -10.67
N PHE A 51 1.02 4.11 -9.40
CA PHE A 51 1.42 5.37 -8.74
C PHE A 51 2.93 5.45 -8.55
N MET A 52 3.52 4.32 -8.14
CA MET A 52 4.95 4.16 -8.08
C MET A 52 5.56 4.47 -9.45
N ILE A 53 5.13 3.81 -10.53
CA ILE A 53 5.57 4.08 -11.91
C ILE A 53 5.40 5.56 -12.26
N LEU A 54 4.32 6.23 -11.87
CA LEU A 54 4.17 7.67 -12.08
C LEU A 54 5.22 8.47 -11.31
N ASP A 55 5.51 8.14 -10.05
CA ASP A 55 6.57 8.77 -9.24
C ASP A 55 7.96 8.48 -9.81
N LEU A 56 8.22 7.26 -10.31
CA LEU A 56 9.47 6.83 -10.93
C LEU A 56 9.74 7.55 -12.24
N LEU A 57 8.69 7.70 -13.05
CA LEU A 57 8.77 8.38 -14.33
C LEU A 57 8.78 9.90 -14.14
N SER A 58 8.25 10.43 -13.03
CA SER A 58 8.14 11.87 -12.78
C SER A 58 9.49 12.59 -12.94
N PRO A 59 10.61 12.22 -12.29
CA PRO A 59 11.93 12.86 -12.50
C PRO A 59 12.44 12.87 -13.95
N HIS A 60 12.07 11.86 -14.73
CA HIS A 60 12.59 11.62 -16.09
C HIS A 60 11.65 12.14 -17.18
N VAL A 61 10.39 12.37 -16.84
CA VAL A 61 9.32 12.70 -17.76
C VAL A 61 8.74 14.06 -17.35
N ARG A 62 9.29 15.12 -17.97
CA ARG A 62 8.98 16.53 -17.65
C ARG A 62 7.50 16.91 -17.68
N TRP A 63 6.62 16.12 -18.33
CA TRP A 63 5.18 16.40 -18.34
C TRP A 63 4.45 15.79 -17.13
N LEU A 64 4.97 14.72 -16.52
CA LEU A 64 4.46 14.17 -15.26
C LEU A 64 4.78 15.09 -14.07
N GLN A 65 5.98 15.70 -14.06
CA GLN A 65 6.33 16.81 -13.14
C GLN A 65 5.40 18.03 -13.31
N LYS A 66 4.75 18.13 -14.47
CA LYS A 66 3.78 19.16 -14.84
C LYS A 66 2.36 18.62 -14.83
N ILE A 67 2.02 17.64 -13.99
CA ILE A 67 0.64 17.44 -13.53
C ILE A 67 0.53 18.14 -12.18
N PRO A 68 0.50 19.49 -12.14
CA PRO A 68 0.46 20.19 -10.87
C PRO A 68 -0.91 19.94 -10.23
N TRP A 69 -1.91 19.50 -10.98
CA TRP A 69 -3.27 19.30 -10.51
C TRP A 69 -3.34 18.33 -9.33
N LEU A 70 -2.66 17.18 -9.41
CA LEU A 70 -2.74 16.18 -8.36
C LEU A 70 -2.11 16.72 -7.07
N TYR A 71 -0.89 17.24 -7.16
CA TYR A 71 -0.25 17.90 -6.03
C TYR A 71 -1.08 19.08 -5.50
N GLN A 72 -1.42 20.05 -6.36
CA GLN A 72 -2.05 21.31 -5.96
C GLN A 72 -3.45 21.14 -5.39
N ARG A 73 -4.23 20.17 -5.87
CA ARG A 73 -5.62 19.94 -5.41
C ARG A 73 -5.77 18.85 -4.37
N VAL A 74 -4.93 17.82 -4.42
CA VAL A 74 -5.10 16.61 -3.60
C VAL A 74 -4.08 16.61 -2.45
N HIS A 75 -2.78 16.66 -2.77
CA HIS A 75 -1.71 16.44 -1.77
C HIS A 75 -1.21 17.71 -1.08
N ARG A 76 -1.47 18.90 -1.63
CA ARG A 76 -0.97 20.18 -1.09
C ARG A 76 -1.47 20.43 0.33
N ILE A 77 -2.71 20.04 0.65
CA ILE A 77 -3.30 20.22 1.98
C ILE A 77 -2.50 19.45 3.02
N HIS A 78 -2.11 18.21 2.70
CA HIS A 78 -1.29 17.38 3.56
C HIS A 78 0.07 18.01 3.90
N HIS A 79 0.64 18.72 2.93
CA HIS A 79 1.92 19.41 3.08
C HIS A 79 1.85 20.82 3.68
N LEU A 80 0.67 21.31 4.07
CA LEU A 80 0.57 22.55 4.85
C LEU A 80 1.28 22.40 6.20
N SER A 81 1.22 21.20 6.77
CA SER A 81 1.96 20.81 7.97
C SER A 81 3.38 20.38 7.58
N ARG A 82 4.35 21.28 7.72
CA ARG A 82 5.77 21.00 7.41
C ARG A 82 6.48 20.20 8.50
N ASP A 83 5.99 20.31 9.73
CA ASP A 83 6.37 19.45 10.84
C ASP A 83 5.38 18.30 10.92
N THR A 84 5.89 17.08 11.05
CA THR A 84 5.06 15.89 11.17
C THR A 84 4.68 15.65 12.63
N PHE A 85 3.46 15.18 12.87
CA PHE A 85 3.01 14.63 14.14
C PHE A 85 1.96 13.54 13.87
N ALA A 86 1.66 12.69 14.84
CA ALA A 86 0.83 11.50 14.62
C ALA A 86 -0.52 11.77 13.94
N LEU A 87 -1.19 12.90 14.26
CA LEU A 87 -2.48 13.25 13.63
C LEU A 87 -2.30 13.82 12.22
N ALA A 88 -1.14 14.38 11.88
CA ALA A 88 -0.84 14.85 10.53
C ALA A 88 -0.88 13.72 9.48
N ALA A 89 -0.74 12.46 9.92
CA ALA A 89 -0.93 11.29 9.06
C ALA A 89 -2.32 11.23 8.40
N GLN A 90 -3.31 11.88 9.00
CA GLN A 90 -4.70 11.94 8.49
C GLN A 90 -5.13 13.37 8.13
N ASP A 91 -4.24 14.35 8.32
CA ASP A 91 -4.48 15.73 7.91
C ASP A 91 -4.18 15.84 6.41
N SER A 92 -5.19 15.54 5.60
CA SER A 92 -5.10 15.51 4.14
C SER A 92 -6.38 16.05 3.53
N SER A 93 -6.40 16.28 2.21
CA SER A 93 -7.66 16.62 1.54
C SER A 93 -8.66 15.46 1.64
N ILE A 94 -9.96 15.76 1.63
CA ILE A 94 -11.01 14.71 1.58
C ILE A 94 -10.81 13.82 0.35
N SER A 95 -10.44 14.41 -0.79
CA SER A 95 -10.16 13.66 -2.01
C SER A 95 -8.98 12.70 -1.86
N GLU A 96 -7.94 13.09 -1.11
CA GLU A 96 -6.79 12.25 -0.84
C GLU A 96 -7.18 11.07 0.06
N LEU A 97 -7.85 11.37 1.17
CA LEU A 97 -8.29 10.36 2.13
C LEU A 97 -9.23 9.33 1.50
N LEU A 98 -10.24 9.80 0.75
CA LEU A 98 -11.16 8.92 0.05
C LEU A 98 -10.47 8.10 -1.05
N SER A 99 -9.51 8.68 -1.78
CA SER A 99 -8.78 7.94 -2.83
C SER A 99 -7.90 6.85 -2.23
N LEU A 100 -7.17 7.15 -1.15
CA LEU A 100 -6.34 6.18 -0.44
C LEU A 100 -7.20 5.06 0.18
N GLN A 101 -8.34 5.42 0.78
CA GLN A 101 -9.24 4.45 1.39
C GLN A 101 -9.97 3.58 0.35
N ALA A 102 -10.40 4.17 -0.76
CA ALA A 102 -11.01 3.45 -1.88
C ALA A 102 -9.99 2.49 -2.51
N LEU A 103 -8.74 2.93 -2.70
CA LEU A 103 -7.68 2.06 -3.23
C LEU A 103 -7.44 0.88 -2.30
N ALA A 104 -7.33 1.12 -1.00
CA ALA A 104 -7.15 0.07 0.00
C ALA A 104 -8.32 -0.94 -0.01
N PHE A 105 -9.56 -0.44 -0.01
CA PHE A 105 -10.78 -1.27 -0.01
C PHE A 105 -10.99 -2.03 -1.32
N ILE A 106 -10.79 -1.39 -2.47
CA ILE A 106 -10.87 -2.06 -3.78
C ILE A 106 -9.80 -3.15 -3.88
N SER A 107 -8.61 -2.91 -3.33
CA SER A 107 -7.54 -3.91 -3.32
C SER A 107 -7.92 -5.15 -2.50
N THR A 108 -8.50 -4.98 -1.30
CA THR A 108 -8.96 -6.11 -0.47
C THR A 108 -10.13 -6.85 -1.10
N MET A 109 -11.06 -6.12 -1.72
CA MET A 109 -12.19 -6.69 -2.47
C MET A 109 -11.74 -7.52 -3.68
N LEU A 110 -10.85 -6.99 -4.51
CA LEU A 110 -10.39 -7.66 -5.75
C LEU A 110 -9.63 -8.96 -5.46
N VAL A 111 -8.95 -9.02 -4.31
CA VAL A 111 -8.27 -10.23 -3.84
C VAL A 111 -9.25 -11.24 -3.24
N GLY A 112 -10.38 -10.77 -2.71
CA GLY A 112 -11.34 -11.62 -1.99
C GLY A 112 -10.82 -12.06 -0.62
N CYS A 113 -10.17 -11.15 0.11
CA CYS A 113 -9.61 -11.43 1.43
C CYS A 113 -10.67 -11.76 2.48
N HIS A 114 -10.32 -12.59 3.47
CA HIS A 114 -11.14 -12.77 4.67
C HIS A 114 -11.28 -11.43 5.44
N PRO A 115 -12.46 -11.10 6.02
CA PRO A 115 -12.70 -9.81 6.70
C PRO A 115 -11.70 -9.48 7.81
N LEU A 116 -11.24 -10.49 8.56
CA LEU A 116 -10.20 -10.29 9.58
C LEU A 116 -8.88 -9.77 8.97
N SER A 117 -8.48 -10.30 7.82
CA SER A 117 -7.24 -9.91 7.14
C SER A 117 -7.33 -8.49 6.58
N GLU A 118 -8.52 -8.10 6.12
CA GLU A 118 -8.82 -6.72 5.74
C GLU A 118 -8.70 -5.76 6.93
N ILE A 119 -9.30 -6.10 8.09
CA ILE A 119 -9.18 -5.31 9.32
C ILE A 119 -7.70 -5.16 9.73
N LEU A 120 -6.96 -6.27 9.77
CA LEU A 120 -5.54 -6.25 10.13
C LEU A 120 -4.70 -5.43 9.15
N PHE A 121 -4.98 -5.53 7.85
CA PHE A 121 -4.33 -4.71 6.83
C PHE A 121 -4.58 -3.22 7.06
N HIS A 122 -5.82 -2.80 7.32
CA HIS A 122 -6.14 -1.40 7.59
C HIS A 122 -5.49 -0.89 8.88
N VAL A 123 -5.53 -1.68 9.97
CA VAL A 123 -4.86 -1.33 11.23
C VAL A 123 -3.36 -1.15 11.01
N PHE A 124 -2.73 -2.07 10.29
CA PHE A 124 -1.31 -1.99 9.98
C PHE A 124 -0.98 -0.79 9.08
N ASN A 125 -1.76 -0.54 8.03
CA ASN A 125 -1.55 0.61 7.14
C ASN A 125 -1.71 1.95 7.88
N THR A 126 -2.69 2.07 8.78
CA THR A 126 -2.84 3.24 9.64
C THR A 126 -1.66 3.38 10.61
N TRP A 127 -1.19 2.28 11.19
CA TRP A 127 -0.02 2.30 12.07
C TRP A 127 1.25 2.75 11.35
N MET A 128 1.49 2.24 10.13
CA MET A 128 2.60 2.67 9.27
C MET A 128 2.53 4.17 8.95
N ALA A 129 1.36 4.67 8.59
CA ALA A 129 1.18 6.11 8.34
C ALA A 129 1.48 6.95 9.59
N VAL A 130 1.04 6.50 10.77
CA VAL A 130 1.36 7.17 12.04
C VAL A 130 2.85 7.09 12.35
N GLU A 131 3.51 5.95 12.14
CA GLU A 131 4.95 5.80 12.36
C GLU A 131 5.75 6.84 11.56
N ASP A 132 5.46 6.99 10.27
CA ASP A 132 6.15 7.95 9.41
C ASP A 132 5.86 9.42 9.78
N HIS A 133 4.71 9.69 10.40
CA HIS A 133 4.34 11.06 10.77
C HIS A 133 4.60 11.38 12.24
N CYS A 134 4.95 10.43 13.09
CA CYS A 134 4.97 10.69 14.53
C CYS A 134 6.09 11.66 14.97
N ALA A 135 7.05 11.97 14.08
CA ALA A 135 8.26 12.76 14.33
C ALA A 135 9.19 12.21 15.41
N TYR A 136 8.89 11.04 15.98
CA TYR A 136 9.75 10.37 16.94
C TYR A 136 10.68 9.38 16.25
N ASP A 137 11.98 9.54 16.48
CA ASP A 137 13.00 8.60 16.04
C ASP A 137 13.34 7.61 17.17
N PHE A 138 12.40 6.70 17.46
CA PHE A 138 12.56 5.72 18.53
C PHE A 138 13.68 4.71 18.22
N PRO A 139 14.36 4.15 19.23
CA PRO A 139 15.36 3.09 19.04
C PRO A 139 14.83 1.85 18.30
N TRP A 140 13.53 1.60 18.37
CA TRP A 140 12.81 0.48 17.74
C TRP A 140 11.99 0.88 16.51
N ALA A 141 12.21 2.07 15.94
CA ALA A 141 11.55 2.47 14.70
C ALA A 141 11.90 1.51 13.55
N LEU A 142 10.97 1.27 12.61
CA LEU A 142 11.14 0.21 11.60
C LEU A 142 12.35 0.46 10.70
N HIS A 143 12.66 1.71 10.40
CA HIS A 143 13.85 2.08 9.62
C HIS A 143 15.20 1.71 10.27
N ARG A 144 15.21 1.41 11.58
CA ARG A 144 16.39 0.90 12.30
C ARG A 144 16.40 -0.62 12.38
N LEU A 145 15.22 -1.24 12.41
CA LEU A 145 15.05 -2.68 12.58
C LEU A 145 15.08 -3.44 11.25
N LEU A 146 14.56 -2.84 10.18
CA LEU A 146 14.36 -3.47 8.89
C LEU A 146 15.02 -2.66 7.78
N PRO A 147 15.66 -3.32 6.79
CA PRO A 147 16.21 -2.61 5.65
C PRO A 147 15.10 -1.97 4.83
N CYS A 148 15.44 -0.91 4.10
CA CYS A 148 14.56 -0.24 3.14
C CYS A 148 13.37 0.52 3.73
N PHE A 149 13.17 0.58 5.04
CA PHE A 149 12.17 1.48 5.64
C PHE A 149 12.69 2.92 5.76
N GLY A 150 11.80 3.89 5.54
CA GLY A 150 12.06 5.32 5.72
C GLY A 150 11.81 5.75 7.16
N GLY A 151 10.61 5.51 7.69
CA GLY A 151 10.26 5.95 9.04
C GLY A 151 10.16 7.47 9.16
N ALA A 152 9.88 7.92 10.38
CA ALA A 152 9.66 9.34 10.69
C ALA A 152 10.72 10.32 10.15
N PRO A 153 12.05 10.05 10.24
CA PRO A 153 13.05 11.02 9.79
C PRO A 153 13.02 11.28 8.28
N TYR A 154 12.71 10.26 7.49
CA TYR A 154 12.69 10.34 6.03
C TYR A 154 11.47 11.08 5.53
N HIS A 155 10.31 10.78 6.12
CA HIS A 155 9.06 11.44 5.77
C HIS A 155 9.02 12.89 6.26
N LEU A 156 9.62 13.20 7.42
CA LEU A 156 9.80 14.58 7.85
C LEU A 156 10.69 15.38 6.88
N ALA A 157 11.78 14.79 6.37
CA ALA A 157 12.61 15.45 5.35
C ALA A 157 11.83 15.71 4.05
N HIS A 158 10.88 14.83 3.70
CA HIS A 158 9.95 15.04 2.60
C HIS A 158 9.01 16.23 2.85
N HIS A 159 8.32 16.28 4.00
CA HIS A 159 7.45 17.41 4.39
C HIS A 159 8.18 18.76 4.47
N GLN A 160 9.48 18.77 4.74
CA GLN A 160 10.24 20.02 4.80
C GLN A 160 10.66 20.52 3.41
N ARG A 161 11.06 19.61 2.52
CA ARG A 161 11.77 19.95 1.27
C ARG A 161 10.94 19.72 0.00
N PHE A 162 9.99 18.80 0.01
CA PHE A 162 9.08 18.46 -1.11
C PHE A 162 9.76 18.02 -2.42
N ILE A 163 11.04 17.64 -2.39
CA ILE A 163 11.85 17.33 -3.58
C ILE A 163 12.48 15.93 -3.56
N GLY A 164 12.04 15.06 -2.65
CA GLY A 164 12.54 13.70 -2.55
C GLY A 164 11.96 12.96 -1.35
N ASN A 165 12.40 11.71 -1.14
CA ASN A 165 11.76 10.75 -0.22
C ASN A 165 10.25 10.65 -0.52
N PHE A 166 9.90 10.40 -1.78
CA PHE A 166 8.50 10.40 -2.24
C PHE A 166 7.76 9.13 -1.82
N ALA A 167 8.46 8.00 -1.67
CA ALA A 167 7.82 6.78 -1.21
C ALA A 167 7.53 6.90 0.29
N PRO A 168 6.27 6.70 0.75
CA PRO A 168 5.89 6.93 2.13
C PRO A 168 6.66 6.01 3.09
N TYR A 169 6.49 4.70 2.94
CA TYR A 169 7.03 3.71 3.87
C TYR A 169 8.45 3.25 3.53
N PHE A 170 8.74 3.04 2.24
CA PHE A 170 9.92 2.31 1.80
C PHE A 170 10.85 3.12 0.90
N ARG A 171 12.05 3.43 1.40
CA ARG A 171 13.09 4.21 0.70
C ARG A 171 13.75 3.51 -0.49
N HIS A 172 13.49 2.22 -0.75
CA HIS A 172 14.19 1.51 -1.84
C HIS A 172 13.80 2.08 -3.21
N TRP A 173 12.55 2.53 -3.38
CA TRP A 173 12.14 3.25 -4.58
C TRP A 173 12.92 4.56 -4.72
N ASP A 174 13.01 5.35 -3.66
CA ASP A 174 13.82 6.57 -3.69
C ASP A 174 15.32 6.33 -3.93
N CYS A 175 15.84 5.16 -3.56
CA CYS A 175 17.22 4.78 -3.83
C CYS A 175 17.40 4.40 -5.31
N ILE A 176 16.51 3.56 -5.85
CA ILE A 176 16.58 3.09 -7.25
C ILE A 176 16.44 4.27 -8.22
N PHE A 177 15.58 5.24 -7.91
CA PHE A 177 15.26 6.36 -8.80
C PHE A 177 15.99 7.66 -8.45
N GLY A 178 16.92 7.62 -7.48
CA GLY A 178 17.78 8.76 -7.17
C GLY A 178 17.05 9.95 -6.53
N THR A 179 15.90 9.72 -5.88
CA THR A 179 15.10 10.74 -5.18
C THR A 179 15.29 10.74 -3.66
N SER A 180 16.26 9.97 -3.15
CA SER A 180 16.59 9.91 -1.72
C SER A 180 17.18 11.23 -1.20
N LEU A 181 16.60 11.77 -0.13
CA LEU A 181 17.12 12.95 0.56
C LEU A 181 18.04 12.56 1.72
N GLN A 182 19.02 13.41 1.99
CA GLN A 182 19.80 13.32 3.22
C GLN A 182 18.96 13.74 4.43
N ILE A 183 18.94 12.87 5.44
CA ILE A 183 18.23 13.10 6.70
C ILE A 183 19.01 14.14 7.53
N PRO A 184 18.35 15.18 8.05
CA PRO A 184 18.96 16.07 9.02
C PRO A 184 19.49 15.25 10.20
N LYS A 185 20.78 15.37 10.50
CA LYS A 185 21.31 14.88 11.78
C LYS A 185 20.79 15.83 12.87
N TYR A 186 19.79 15.40 13.62
CA TYR A 186 19.40 16.10 14.84
C TYR A 186 20.61 16.09 15.79
N LYS A 187 21.01 17.28 16.24
CA LYS A 187 22.03 17.46 17.28
C LYS A 187 21.42 17.21 18.65
#